data_AF-A0AAC9NN69-F1
#
_entry.id   AF-A0AAC9NN69-F1
#
_cell.length_a   1.000
_cell.length_b   1.000
_cell.length_c   1.000
_cell.angle_alpha   90.00
_cell.angle_beta   90.00
_cell.angle_gamma   90.00
#
_symmetry.space_group_name_H-M   'P 1'
#
loop_
_entity.id
_entity.type
_entity.pdbx_description
1 polymer ?
#
loop_
_entity_poly.entity_id
_entity_poly.type
_entity_poly.pdbx_seq_one_letter_code
_entity_poly.pdbx_strand_id
1 'polypeptide(L)'
;MSNVVELTTLDDNIEILKGKPRELPKKDKQIPIFDKVMLPEIIGDYVYDLANVIQQPVQYVACASLTSLAGLLGNKVRLDINEKRKVTPVLWSMLVGESGTGKTPSIQEAIKPLKMIDDEFYDRYLEELRNYKIQLEFEQNEIDEYKAKLKNYDKLNEKDKTLISKDDLKAKIIELEKDKTIKPYSREVYINQATKEALIKQLSVDSPNGLLVDIDELIDWLNSITRADKSDDHGLYVSGYNGHSYKSKTVSRDTQKVDSITLSIIGGVQTNRLLEFTKKYSGSGLLARFQLIPIAEKSLRIYKEKTLNSAIESRYINLINNLKNIPERFNIVDNEIVKSEPNIYQYTSEAKSVYIEWFNEVQKDIQRSDHSDLMIEYLGKADNTFHTLALIYHLAGNQDTNIIAKDTVERVVLMMAYLYECANYLYGDDFDEVRNVAQKIIDRKSKFNNKNGFSVGDVARPKIFRKLDKELLESALEMLANYNHIQKTNSMGTKYTKYKWLY
;
A
#
# COMPACT_ATOMS: atom_id res chain seq x y z
N MET A 1 -28.29 6.05 -20.88
CA MET A 1 -29.27 5.00 -21.24
C MET A 1 -28.51 3.81 -21.76
N SER A 2 -28.71 2.67 -21.08
CA SER A 2 -28.52 1.31 -21.58
C SER A 2 -27.22 1.01 -22.34
N ASN A 3 -26.19 0.58 -21.60
CA ASN A 3 -25.26 -0.41 -22.11
C ASN A 3 -26.08 -1.64 -22.50
N VAL A 4 -26.17 -1.85 -23.80
CA VAL A 4 -26.66 -3.08 -24.41
C VAL A 4 -25.67 -4.16 -24.00
N VAL A 5 -26.05 -4.95 -23.00
CA VAL A 5 -25.55 -6.31 -22.82
C VAL A 5 -25.72 -6.97 -24.18
N GLU A 6 -24.62 -7.47 -24.77
CA GLU A 6 -24.67 -8.25 -26.00
C GLU A 6 -25.82 -9.26 -25.88
N LEU A 7 -26.81 -9.08 -26.75
CA LEU A 7 -27.91 -10.01 -26.91
C LEU A 7 -27.28 -11.36 -27.20
N THR A 8 -27.43 -12.28 -26.26
CA THR A 8 -27.24 -13.71 -26.45
C THR A 8 -27.82 -14.09 -27.80
N THR A 9 -27.02 -14.77 -28.61
CA THR A 9 -27.39 -15.10 -29.98
C THR A 9 -28.66 -15.95 -29.97
N LEU A 10 -29.45 -15.90 -31.05
CA LEU A 10 -30.66 -16.71 -31.20
C LEU A 10 -30.37 -18.22 -30.98
N ASP A 11 -29.13 -18.66 -31.22
CA ASP A 11 -28.64 -20.01 -30.99
C ASP A 11 -28.53 -20.39 -29.49
N ASP A 12 -28.16 -19.46 -28.61
CA ASP A 12 -28.12 -19.68 -27.15
C ASP A 12 -29.53 -19.94 -26.58
N ASN A 13 -30.52 -19.24 -27.12
CA ASN A 13 -31.93 -19.44 -26.76
C ASN A 13 -32.51 -20.75 -27.33
N ILE A 14 -31.93 -21.28 -28.42
CA ILE A 14 -32.28 -22.61 -28.97
C ILE A 14 -31.62 -23.73 -28.15
N GLU A 15 -30.45 -23.52 -27.55
CA GLU A 15 -29.83 -24.49 -26.65
C GLU A 15 -30.56 -24.66 -25.32
N ILE A 16 -31.18 -23.60 -24.77
CA ILE A 16 -32.07 -23.68 -23.59
C ILE A 16 -33.21 -24.69 -23.81
N LEU A 17 -33.69 -24.83 -25.05
CA LEU A 17 -34.73 -25.79 -25.44
C LEU A 17 -34.19 -27.18 -25.79
N LYS A 18 -32.87 -27.35 -25.91
CA LYS A 18 -32.21 -28.59 -26.33
C LYS A 18 -31.36 -29.26 -25.25
N GLY A 19 -31.64 -29.06 -23.97
CA GLY A 19 -31.23 -29.95 -22.87
C GLY A 19 -29.73 -30.19 -22.60
N LYS A 20 -28.80 -30.00 -23.55
CA LYS A 20 -27.40 -30.45 -23.44
C LYS A 20 -26.62 -29.70 -22.35
N PRO A 21 -25.62 -30.33 -21.71
CA PRO A 21 -24.76 -29.65 -20.75
C PRO A 21 -23.97 -28.54 -21.43
N ARG A 22 -24.02 -27.33 -20.86
CA ARG A 22 -23.30 -26.15 -21.37
C ARG A 22 -21.90 -26.09 -20.76
N GLU A 23 -20.92 -25.48 -21.43
CA GLU A 23 -19.62 -25.24 -20.79
C GLU A 23 -19.83 -24.45 -19.48
N LEU A 24 -19.15 -24.87 -18.40
CA LEU A 24 -19.13 -24.06 -17.19
C LEU A 24 -18.55 -22.68 -17.52
N PRO A 25 -19.12 -21.60 -16.96
CA PRO A 25 -18.75 -20.25 -17.35
C PRO A 25 -17.24 -20.07 -17.19
N LYS A 26 -16.59 -19.68 -18.28
CA LYS A 26 -15.22 -19.18 -18.21
C LYS A 26 -15.30 -17.84 -17.51
N LYS A 27 -14.37 -17.62 -16.59
CA LYS A 27 -14.20 -16.32 -15.95
C LYS A 27 -13.59 -15.40 -17.00
N ASP A 28 -14.43 -14.80 -17.84
CA ASP A 28 -14.04 -13.62 -18.61
C ASP A 28 -14.13 -12.41 -17.67
N LYS A 29 -13.40 -12.45 -16.54
CA LYS A 29 -13.18 -11.21 -15.79
C LYS A 29 -12.31 -10.35 -16.72
N GLN A 30 -12.91 -9.31 -17.27
CA GLN A 30 -12.15 -8.32 -18.04
C GLN A 30 -11.24 -7.57 -17.08
N ILE A 31 -10.00 -7.34 -17.50
CA ILE A 31 -9.08 -6.51 -16.73
C ILE A 31 -9.65 -5.08 -16.68
N PRO A 32 -9.71 -4.45 -15.50
CA PRO A 32 -10.19 -3.09 -15.38
C PRO A 32 -9.39 -2.12 -16.28
N ILE A 33 -10.11 -1.23 -16.95
CA ILE A 33 -9.51 -0.25 -17.87
C ILE A 33 -9.08 0.98 -17.08
N PHE A 34 -7.82 1.38 -17.24
CA PHE A 34 -7.28 2.60 -16.65
C PHE A 34 -7.42 3.77 -17.62
N ASP A 35 -7.98 4.89 -17.16
CA ASP A 35 -8.21 6.09 -17.97
C ASP A 35 -7.48 7.31 -17.41
N LYS A 36 -6.99 8.19 -18.29
CA LYS A 36 -6.27 9.41 -17.93
C LYS A 36 -7.13 10.37 -17.11
N VAL A 37 -8.44 10.39 -17.32
CA VAL A 37 -9.37 11.29 -16.61
C VAL A 37 -9.36 11.11 -15.09
N MET A 38 -8.92 9.92 -14.63
CA MET A 38 -8.77 9.58 -13.22
C MET A 38 -7.64 10.36 -12.53
N LEU A 39 -6.69 10.93 -13.29
CA LEU A 39 -5.52 11.60 -12.75
C LEU A 39 -5.60 13.14 -12.91
N PRO A 40 -4.89 13.91 -12.07
CA PRO A 40 -4.57 15.31 -12.35
C PRO A 40 -3.80 15.42 -13.66
N GLU A 41 -4.02 16.49 -14.43
CA GLU A 41 -3.46 16.66 -15.78
C GLU A 41 -1.93 16.52 -15.80
N ILE A 42 -1.21 17.17 -14.88
CA ILE A 42 0.26 17.10 -14.80
C ILE A 42 0.77 15.67 -14.59
N ILE A 43 0.09 14.90 -13.72
CA ILE A 43 0.46 13.50 -13.47
C ILE A 43 0.04 12.62 -14.65
N GLY A 44 -1.17 12.80 -15.17
CA GLY A 44 -1.72 12.03 -16.28
C GLY A 44 -0.91 12.20 -17.56
N ASP A 45 -0.50 13.42 -17.90
CA ASP A 45 0.40 13.69 -19.04
C ASP A 45 1.70 12.91 -18.92
N TYR A 46 2.37 13.05 -17.77
CA TYR A 46 3.66 12.41 -17.53
C TYR A 46 3.57 10.88 -17.54
N VAL A 47 2.61 10.32 -16.83
CA VAL A 47 2.43 8.87 -16.71
C VAL A 47 2.13 8.22 -18.05
N TYR A 48 1.27 8.82 -18.88
CA TYR A 48 0.96 8.29 -20.21
C TYR A 48 2.14 8.42 -21.18
N ASP A 49 2.86 9.55 -21.15
CA ASP A 49 4.03 9.74 -22.00
C ASP A 49 5.15 8.78 -21.61
N LEU A 50 5.45 8.66 -20.31
CA LEU A 50 6.43 7.72 -19.78
C LEU A 50 6.06 6.29 -20.15
N ALA A 51 4.84 5.84 -19.86
CA ALA A 51 4.38 4.48 -20.17
C ALA A 51 4.54 4.14 -21.66
N ASN A 52 4.30 5.11 -22.55
CA ASN A 52 4.50 4.97 -24.00
C ASN A 52 5.99 4.89 -24.39
N VAL A 53 6.87 5.63 -23.73
CA VAL A 53 8.33 5.57 -23.92
C VAL A 53 8.89 4.23 -23.46
N ILE A 54 8.57 3.82 -22.23
CA ILE A 54 9.10 2.59 -21.62
C ILE A 54 8.33 1.32 -22.03
N GLN A 55 7.26 1.48 -22.79
CA GLN A 55 6.35 0.42 -23.27
C GLN A 55 5.87 -0.49 -22.14
N GLN A 56 5.40 0.14 -21.07
CA GLN A 56 4.82 -0.53 -19.90
C GLN A 56 3.34 -0.19 -19.72
N PRO A 57 2.58 -1.02 -18.97
CA PRO A 57 1.22 -0.69 -18.60
C PRO A 57 1.12 0.65 -17.87
N VAL A 58 0.23 1.53 -18.35
CA VAL A 58 0.09 2.90 -17.82
C VAL A 58 -0.35 2.92 -16.36
N GLN A 59 -1.21 1.98 -15.95
CA GLN A 59 -1.68 1.82 -14.58
C GLN A 59 -0.54 1.49 -13.59
N TYR A 60 0.50 0.78 -14.06
CA TYR A 60 1.67 0.50 -13.23
C TYR A 60 2.48 1.76 -12.97
N VAL A 61 2.73 2.53 -14.02
CA VAL A 61 3.44 3.82 -13.92
C VAL A 61 2.65 4.81 -13.07
N ALA A 62 1.31 4.83 -13.21
CA ALA A 62 0.42 5.69 -12.43
C ALA A 62 0.51 5.40 -10.93
N CYS A 63 0.24 4.16 -10.52
CA CYS A 63 0.27 3.78 -9.11
C CYS A 63 1.67 3.93 -8.50
N ALA A 64 2.71 3.63 -9.27
CA ALA A 64 4.09 3.84 -8.81
C ALA A 64 4.41 5.32 -8.60
N SER A 65 4.01 6.19 -9.52
CA SER A 65 4.19 7.64 -9.40
C SER A 65 3.43 8.19 -8.19
N LEU A 66 2.17 7.83 -8.00
CA LEU A 66 1.37 8.27 -6.85
C LEU A 66 1.98 7.82 -5.51
N THR A 67 2.48 6.59 -5.45
CA THR A 67 3.14 6.07 -4.23
C THR A 67 4.46 6.77 -3.95
N SER A 68 5.20 7.11 -5.01
CA SER A 68 6.41 7.93 -4.93
C SER A 68 6.12 9.32 -4.36
N LEU A 69 5.05 9.97 -4.83
CA LEU A 69 4.63 11.28 -4.32
C LEU A 69 4.19 11.20 -2.85
N ALA A 70 3.47 10.14 -2.46
CA ALA A 70 3.12 9.91 -1.05
C ALA A 70 4.37 9.78 -0.16
N GLY A 71 5.38 9.02 -0.62
CA GLY A 71 6.68 8.90 0.07
C GLY A 71 7.42 10.23 0.22
N LEU A 72 7.44 11.06 -0.82
CA LEU A 72 8.06 12.40 -0.77
C LEU A 72 7.35 13.36 0.18
N LEU A 73 6.02 13.29 0.25
CA LEU A 73 5.21 14.17 1.09
C LEU A 73 5.32 13.77 2.56
N GLY A 74 5.13 12.49 2.85
CA GLY A 74 5.23 11.93 4.19
C GLY A 74 4.50 12.77 5.23
N ASN A 75 5.17 13.06 6.34
CA ASN A 75 4.59 13.83 7.45
C ASN A 75 4.45 15.33 7.17
N LYS A 76 4.96 15.89 6.06
CA LYS A 76 4.96 17.35 5.81
C LYS A 76 3.57 17.94 5.69
N VAL A 77 2.60 17.14 5.23
CA VAL A 77 1.23 17.57 4.94
C VAL A 77 0.23 16.65 5.63
N ARG A 78 -0.95 17.18 5.95
CA ARG A 78 -2.09 16.40 6.43
C ARG A 78 -3.39 16.93 5.88
N LEU A 79 -4.33 16.03 5.65
CA LEU A 79 -5.71 16.39 5.34
C LEU A 79 -6.56 16.27 6.62
N ASP A 80 -7.21 17.36 6.99
CA ASP A 80 -8.12 17.44 8.12
C ASP A 80 -9.53 17.01 7.71
N ILE A 81 -9.98 15.89 8.28
CA ILE A 81 -11.27 15.25 7.93
C ILE A 81 -12.38 15.75 8.85
N ASN A 82 -12.05 15.92 10.13
CA ASN A 82 -12.87 16.43 11.22
C ASN A 82 -11.98 16.67 12.45
N GLU A 83 -12.56 17.26 13.51
CA GLU A 83 -11.87 17.63 14.77
C GLU A 83 -10.95 16.55 15.37
N LYS A 84 -11.24 15.26 15.13
CA LYS A 84 -10.54 14.13 15.75
C LYS A 84 -9.61 13.40 14.79
N ARG A 85 -9.68 13.64 13.48
CA ARG A 85 -8.99 12.83 12.48
C ARG A 85 -8.31 13.67 11.41
N LYS A 86 -6.98 13.53 11.37
CA LYS A 86 -6.10 14.04 10.31
C LYS A 86 -5.43 12.86 9.62
N VAL A 87 -5.37 12.88 8.30
CA VAL A 87 -4.78 11.82 7.47
C VAL A 87 -3.41 12.27 6.97
N THR A 88 -2.39 11.44 7.20
CA THR A 88 -1.05 11.55 6.60
C THR A 88 -1.05 10.81 5.25
N PRO A 89 -0.45 11.37 4.18
CA PRO A 89 -0.44 10.72 2.87
C PRO A 89 0.49 9.50 2.85
N VAL A 90 -0.09 8.32 3.01
CA VAL A 90 0.62 7.04 2.88
C VAL A 90 -0.10 6.17 1.87
N LEU A 91 0.61 5.69 0.87
CA LEU A 91 0.08 4.77 -0.13
C LEU A 91 0.91 3.50 -0.20
N TRP A 92 0.23 2.37 -0.30
CA TRP A 92 0.85 1.07 -0.55
C TRP A 92 0.39 0.53 -1.90
N SER A 93 1.36 0.26 -2.77
CA SER A 93 1.15 -0.25 -4.12
C SER A 93 1.65 -1.67 -4.29
N MET A 94 0.84 -2.50 -4.93
CA MET A 94 1.17 -3.85 -5.33
C MET A 94 0.82 -4.02 -6.80
N LEU A 95 1.81 -3.95 -7.67
CA LEU A 95 1.60 -4.13 -9.11
C LEU A 95 1.43 -5.62 -9.40
N VAL A 96 0.26 -6.02 -9.87
CA VAL A 96 -0.12 -7.43 -10.08
C VAL A 96 -0.11 -7.79 -11.55
N GLY A 97 0.63 -8.83 -11.93
CA GLY A 97 0.62 -9.38 -13.28
C GLY A 97 1.60 -10.52 -13.46
N GLU A 98 1.51 -11.24 -14.56
CA GLU A 98 2.39 -12.38 -14.86
C GLU A 98 3.88 -12.00 -14.99
N SER A 99 4.74 -13.01 -15.07
CA SER A 99 6.16 -12.79 -15.35
C SER A 99 6.33 -12.09 -16.71
N GLY A 100 7.17 -11.06 -16.75
CA GLY A 100 7.43 -10.28 -17.96
C GLY A 100 6.39 -9.20 -18.30
N THR A 101 5.35 -8.97 -17.47
CA THR A 101 4.41 -7.84 -17.67
C THR A 101 5.06 -6.46 -17.45
N GLY A 102 6.25 -6.40 -16.85
CA GLY A 102 7.01 -5.17 -16.68
C GLY A 102 6.72 -4.38 -15.40
N LYS A 103 6.39 -5.08 -14.31
CA LYS A 103 6.22 -4.51 -12.97
C LYS A 103 7.46 -3.72 -12.52
N THR A 104 8.61 -4.38 -12.44
CA THR A 104 9.89 -3.77 -12.00
C THR A 104 10.30 -2.55 -12.84
N PRO A 105 10.36 -2.60 -14.19
CA PRO A 105 10.73 -1.41 -14.97
C PRO A 105 9.72 -0.26 -14.81
N SER A 106 8.42 -0.55 -14.62
CA SER A 106 7.44 0.50 -14.35
C SER A 106 7.70 1.20 -13.01
N ILE A 107 8.04 0.43 -11.98
CA ILE A 107 8.38 0.97 -10.65
C ILE A 107 9.65 1.82 -10.77
N GLN A 108 10.74 1.25 -11.31
CA GLN A 108 12.05 1.89 -11.34
C GLN A 108 12.04 3.23 -12.10
N GLU A 109 11.34 3.30 -13.24
CA GLU A 109 11.23 4.54 -14.02
C GLU A 109 10.31 5.57 -13.36
N ALA A 110 9.20 5.14 -12.75
CA ALA A 110 8.26 6.05 -12.08
C ALA A 110 8.85 6.68 -10.80
N ILE A 111 9.67 5.95 -10.05
CA ILE A 111 10.32 6.44 -8.81
C ILE A 111 11.64 7.17 -9.07
N LYS A 112 12.16 7.16 -10.30
CA LYS A 112 13.46 7.75 -10.64
C LYS A 112 13.57 9.23 -10.21
N PRO A 113 12.56 10.11 -10.41
CA PRO A 113 12.63 11.47 -9.90
C PRO A 113 12.74 11.57 -8.37
N LEU A 114 12.14 10.64 -7.62
CA LEU A 114 12.30 10.57 -6.16
C LEU A 114 13.72 10.15 -5.78
N LYS A 115 14.30 9.16 -6.48
CA LYS A 115 15.68 8.73 -6.25
C LYS A 115 16.67 9.86 -6.48
N MET A 116 16.46 10.68 -7.51
CA MET A 116 17.30 11.87 -7.74
C MET A 116 17.24 12.86 -6.57
N ILE A 117 16.07 13.02 -5.94
CA ILE A 117 15.91 13.86 -4.75
C ILE A 117 16.56 13.23 -3.52
N ASP A 118 16.44 11.92 -3.38
CA ASP A 118 17.10 11.14 -2.33
C ASP A 118 18.63 11.29 -2.40
N ASP A 119 19.20 11.17 -3.61
CA ASP A 119 20.62 11.42 -3.87
C ASP A 119 21.02 12.87 -3.51
N GLU A 120 20.23 13.87 -3.90
CA GLU A 120 20.46 15.29 -3.52
C GLU A 120 20.45 15.50 -2.00
N PHE A 121 19.54 14.84 -1.28
CA PHE A 121 19.47 14.91 0.18
C PHE A 121 20.68 14.24 0.83
N TYR A 122 21.08 13.09 0.32
CA TYR A 122 22.24 12.36 0.83
C TYR A 122 23.54 13.13 0.62
N ASP A 123 23.74 13.74 -0.57
CA ASP A 123 24.92 14.55 -0.88
C ASP A 123 25.04 15.75 0.08
N ARG A 124 23.93 16.47 0.31
CA ARG A 124 23.89 17.58 1.28
C ARG A 124 24.21 17.08 2.69
N TYR A 125 23.62 15.97 3.09
CA TYR A 125 23.87 15.37 4.40
C TYR A 125 25.33 14.97 4.58
N LEU A 126 26.02 14.47 3.56
CA LEU A 126 27.44 14.14 3.66
C LEU A 126 28.30 15.38 3.97
N GLU A 127 27.95 16.55 3.45
CA GLU A 127 28.61 17.81 3.78
C GLU A 127 28.31 18.23 5.22
N GLU A 128 27.04 18.23 5.63
CA GLU A 128 26.61 18.54 7.00
C GLU A 128 27.24 17.59 8.03
N LEU A 129 27.32 16.30 7.71
CA LEU A 129 27.89 15.26 8.55
C LEU A 129 29.41 15.44 8.75
N ARG A 130 30.14 15.96 7.75
CA ARG A 130 31.57 16.29 7.91
C ARG A 130 31.75 17.41 8.92
N ASN A 131 30.99 18.50 8.79
CA ASN A 131 31.03 19.62 9.72
C ASN A 131 30.65 19.19 11.14
N TYR A 132 29.59 18.39 11.24
CA TYR A 132 29.14 17.78 12.49
C TYR A 132 30.26 16.98 13.19
N LYS A 133 30.95 16.09 12.45
CA LYS A 133 32.02 15.25 13.03
C LYS A 133 33.18 16.08 13.56
N ILE A 134 33.57 17.13 12.85
CA ILE A 134 34.63 18.05 13.27
C ILE A 134 34.22 18.76 14.57
N GLN A 135 33.01 19.32 14.59
CA GLN A 135 32.48 20.01 15.77
C GLN A 135 32.40 19.07 16.99
N LEU A 136 31.92 17.83 16.77
CA LEU A 136 31.82 16.81 17.82
C LEU A 136 33.19 16.44 18.40
N GLU A 137 34.25 16.43 17.58
CA GLU A 137 35.62 16.17 18.03
C GLU A 137 36.15 17.32 18.89
N PHE A 138 35.91 18.58 18.52
CA PHE A 138 36.27 19.74 19.35
C PHE A 138 35.57 19.71 20.71
N GLU A 139 34.26 19.48 20.72
CA GLU A 139 33.47 19.36 21.95
C GLU A 139 33.94 18.20 22.82
N GLN A 140 34.27 17.06 22.21
CA GLN A 140 34.78 15.90 22.94
C GLN A 140 36.17 16.17 23.56
N ASN A 141 37.06 16.85 22.83
CA ASN A 141 38.36 17.25 23.35
C ASN A 141 38.23 18.22 24.54
N GLU A 142 37.30 19.17 24.47
CA GLU A 142 37.01 20.08 25.58
C GLU A 142 36.50 19.33 26.81
N ILE A 143 35.53 18.42 26.63
CA ILE A 143 35.02 17.55 27.70
C ILE A 143 36.15 16.73 28.33
N ASP A 144 37.03 16.15 27.51
CA ASP A 144 38.15 15.32 27.98
C ASP A 144 39.19 16.14 28.75
N GLU A 145 39.43 17.41 28.37
CA GLU A 145 40.26 18.34 29.13
C GLU A 145 39.70 18.57 30.53
N TYR A 146 38.39 18.85 30.65
CA TYR A 146 37.73 19.03 31.95
C TYR A 146 37.72 17.73 32.77
N LYS A 147 37.51 16.57 32.14
CA LYS A 147 37.63 15.25 32.81
C LYS A 147 39.04 15.00 33.33
N ALA A 148 40.08 15.39 32.58
CA ALA A 148 41.47 15.28 33.01
C ALA A 148 41.79 16.23 34.19
N LYS A 149 41.28 17.47 34.16
CA LYS A 149 41.38 18.42 35.29
C LYS A 149 40.72 17.85 36.55
N LEU A 150 39.52 17.29 36.42
CA LEU A 150 38.80 16.67 37.54
C LEU A 150 39.56 15.46 38.12
N LYS A 151 40.09 14.59 37.25
CA LYS A 151 40.89 13.41 37.67
C LYS A 151 42.16 13.78 38.43
N ASN A 152 42.81 14.88 38.02
CA ASN A 152 44.05 15.34 38.64
C ASN A 152 43.84 16.39 39.76
N TYR A 153 42.59 16.72 40.09
CA TYR A 153 42.25 17.80 41.01
C TYR A 153 42.95 17.70 42.38
N ASP A 154 43.05 16.48 42.93
CA ASP A 154 43.65 16.28 44.26
C ASP A 154 45.16 16.63 44.29
N LYS A 155 45.83 16.61 43.13
CA LYS A 155 47.24 16.94 42.95
C LYS A 155 47.51 18.45 42.75
N LEU A 156 46.46 19.28 42.64
CA LEU A 156 46.60 20.74 42.50
C LEU A 156 47.09 21.38 43.81
N ASN A 157 47.80 22.51 43.68
CA ASN A 157 48.20 23.33 44.82
C ASN A 157 46.97 24.02 45.47
N GLU A 158 47.11 24.52 46.70
CA GLU A 158 45.98 25.13 47.42
C GLU A 158 45.43 26.41 46.76
N LYS A 159 46.26 27.17 46.05
CA LYS A 159 45.85 28.39 45.34
C LYS A 159 44.97 28.09 44.13
N ASP A 160 45.21 26.99 43.43
CA ASP A 160 44.41 26.57 42.28
C ASP A 160 43.09 25.91 42.75
N LYS A 161 43.10 25.26 43.92
CA LYS A 161 41.89 24.68 44.55
C LYS A 161 40.91 25.73 45.07
N THR A 162 41.34 26.97 45.33
CA THR A 162 40.44 28.07 45.69
C THR A 162 39.80 28.76 44.47
N LEU A 163 40.35 28.53 43.27
CA LEU A 163 39.86 29.15 42.02
C LEU A 163 38.75 28.33 41.34
N ILE A 164 38.74 27.01 41.52
CA ILE A 164 37.72 26.13 40.93
C ILE A 164 37.49 24.92 41.82
N SER A 165 36.23 24.56 42.07
CA SER A 165 35.88 23.38 42.87
C SER A 165 35.72 22.13 42.00
N LYS A 166 35.72 20.94 42.63
CA LYS A 166 35.35 19.69 41.93
C LYS A 166 33.93 19.75 41.36
N ASP A 167 33.02 20.43 42.04
CA ASP A 167 31.63 20.48 41.62
C ASP A 167 31.43 21.45 40.45
N ASP A 168 32.23 22.52 40.34
CA ASP A 168 32.26 23.39 39.16
C ASP A 168 32.76 22.64 37.92
N LEU A 169 33.82 21.84 38.05
CA LEU A 169 34.34 21.02 36.96
C LEU A 169 33.29 19.98 36.48
N LYS A 170 32.59 19.33 37.41
CA LYS A 170 31.49 18.41 37.06
C LYS A 170 30.34 19.15 36.38
N ALA A 171 29.95 20.31 36.90
CA ALA A 171 28.88 21.12 36.34
C ALA A 171 29.22 21.50 34.89
N LYS A 172 30.46 21.91 34.62
CA LYS A 172 30.89 22.24 33.25
C LYS A 172 30.91 21.03 32.32
N ILE A 173 31.35 19.85 32.79
CA ILE A 173 31.27 18.61 32.00
C ILE A 173 29.81 18.29 31.65
N ILE A 174 28.88 18.40 32.61
CA ILE A 174 27.46 18.15 32.40
C ILE A 174 26.85 19.15 31.41
N GLU A 175 27.23 20.43 31.50
CA GLU A 175 26.82 21.48 30.57
C GLU A 175 27.30 21.16 29.14
N LEU A 176 28.59 20.87 28.96
CA LEU A 176 29.17 20.50 27.65
C LEU A 176 28.57 19.20 27.08
N GLU A 177 28.27 18.21 27.93
CA GLU A 177 27.61 16.97 27.49
C GLU A 177 26.14 17.20 27.09
N LYS A 178 25.46 18.20 27.67
CA LYS A 178 24.09 18.58 27.29
C LYS A 178 24.04 19.40 26.01
N ASP A 179 24.99 20.32 25.84
CA ASP A 179 25.06 21.23 24.68
C ASP A 179 25.79 20.61 23.49
N LYS A 180 26.07 19.30 23.55
CA LYS A 180 26.72 18.57 22.47
C LYS A 180 25.95 18.74 21.16
N THR A 181 26.67 18.96 20.07
CA THR A 181 26.04 19.19 18.77
C THR A 181 25.15 17.99 18.38
N ILE A 182 23.96 18.29 17.87
CA ILE A 182 22.99 17.31 17.37
C ILE A 182 23.38 16.88 15.95
N LYS A 183 23.30 15.58 15.70
CA LYS A 183 23.54 15.01 14.36
C LYS A 183 22.52 15.55 13.35
N PRO A 184 22.95 16.03 12.16
CA PRO A 184 22.02 16.42 11.11
C PRO A 184 21.19 15.23 10.61
N TYR A 185 19.98 15.53 10.13
CA TYR A 185 19.09 14.56 9.49
C TYR A 185 19.55 14.30 8.06
N SER A 186 19.62 13.03 7.63
CA SER A 186 19.95 12.72 6.22
C SER A 186 18.85 13.09 5.24
N ARG A 187 17.60 13.17 5.71
CA ARG A 187 16.40 13.50 4.91
C ARG A 187 16.13 12.53 3.77
N GLU A 188 16.78 11.37 3.73
CA GLU A 188 16.50 10.32 2.77
C GLU A 188 14.99 10.01 2.77
N VAL A 189 14.43 9.81 1.60
CA VAL A 189 13.00 9.54 1.33
C VAL A 189 12.79 8.18 0.70
N TYR A 190 13.86 7.45 0.38
CA TYR A 190 13.81 6.16 -0.30
C TYR A 190 14.63 5.08 0.43
N ILE A 191 14.14 3.84 0.41
CA ILE A 191 14.90 2.66 0.83
C ILE A 191 14.39 1.40 0.14
N ASN A 192 15.26 0.44 -0.16
CA ASN A 192 14.83 -0.85 -0.71
C ASN A 192 14.31 -1.81 0.37
N GLN A 193 15.16 -2.11 1.35
CA GLN A 193 14.83 -3.03 2.43
C GLN A 193 15.65 -2.69 3.67
N ALA A 194 15.03 -2.84 4.85
CA ALA A 194 15.69 -2.67 6.13
C ALA A 194 15.13 -3.68 7.14
N THR A 195 15.92 -4.01 8.17
CA THR A 195 15.36 -4.68 9.36
C THR A 195 14.44 -3.71 10.10
N LYS A 196 13.55 -4.22 10.96
CA LYS A 196 12.68 -3.40 11.81
C LYS A 196 13.47 -2.36 12.59
N GLU A 197 14.60 -2.74 13.19
CA GLU A 197 15.44 -1.86 14.00
C GLU A 197 16.12 -0.79 13.16
N ALA A 198 16.61 -1.15 11.96
CA ALA A 198 17.19 -0.19 11.03
C ALA A 198 16.15 0.82 10.55
N LEU A 199 14.93 0.37 10.25
CA LEU A 199 13.84 1.23 9.81
C LEU A 199 13.36 2.18 10.92
N ILE A 200 13.23 1.69 12.16
CA ILE A 200 12.93 2.51 13.34
C ILE A 200 14.02 3.56 13.57
N LYS A 201 15.29 3.17 13.44
CA LYS A 201 16.42 4.09 13.56
C LYS A 201 16.34 5.15 12.46
N GLN A 202 16.21 4.75 11.20
CA GLN A 202 16.12 5.69 10.08
C GLN A 202 14.99 6.70 10.31
N LEU A 203 13.78 6.25 10.64
CA LEU A 203 12.63 7.12 10.88
C LEU A 203 12.75 7.99 12.15
N SER A 204 13.61 7.67 13.11
CA SER A 204 13.74 8.45 14.34
C SER A 204 14.83 9.51 14.26
N VAL A 205 15.95 9.24 13.57
CA VAL A 205 17.13 10.10 13.62
C VAL A 205 17.61 10.60 12.26
N ASP A 206 17.09 10.08 11.15
CA ASP A 206 17.60 10.38 9.81
C ASP A 206 16.48 10.91 8.88
N SER A 207 15.35 10.21 8.81
CA SER A 207 14.21 10.47 7.91
C SER A 207 12.87 10.56 8.66
N PRO A 208 12.69 11.52 9.58
CA PRO A 208 11.49 11.59 10.42
C PRO A 208 10.20 11.96 9.68
N ASN A 209 10.31 12.42 8.43
CA ASN A 209 9.15 12.67 7.58
C ASN A 209 8.58 11.41 6.91
N GLY A 210 9.29 10.29 6.94
CA GLY A 210 8.83 9.04 6.35
C GLY A 210 9.66 8.61 5.14
N LEU A 211 9.32 7.43 4.62
CA LEU A 211 10.07 6.77 3.54
C LEU A 211 9.12 6.12 2.54
N LEU A 212 9.55 6.05 1.28
CA LEU A 212 9.13 5.03 0.34
C LEU A 212 10.00 3.78 0.51
N VAL A 213 9.37 2.63 0.74
CA VAL A 213 10.02 1.32 0.76
C VAL A 213 9.73 0.58 -0.55
N ASP A 214 10.77 0.34 -1.35
CA ASP A 214 10.70 -0.35 -2.66
C ASP A 214 11.16 -1.80 -2.55
N ILE A 215 10.17 -2.69 -2.53
CA ILE A 215 10.33 -4.13 -2.29
C ILE A 215 10.27 -4.88 -3.61
N ASP A 216 11.43 -5.36 -4.08
CA ASP A 216 11.55 -6.08 -5.35
C ASP A 216 10.75 -7.41 -5.33
N GLU A 217 10.91 -8.21 -4.26
CA GLU A 217 10.17 -9.46 -4.03
C GLU A 217 9.06 -9.30 -2.98
N LEU A 218 8.02 -8.54 -3.34
CA LEU A 218 6.95 -8.17 -2.41
C LEU A 218 6.28 -9.38 -1.73
N ILE A 219 6.09 -10.46 -2.47
CA ILE A 219 5.43 -11.66 -1.95
C ILE A 219 6.30 -12.44 -0.96
N ASP A 220 7.62 -12.45 -1.14
CA ASP A 220 8.55 -13.10 -0.22
C ASP A 220 8.68 -12.28 1.06
N TRP A 221 8.67 -10.95 0.93
CA TRP A 221 8.54 -10.04 2.07
C TRP A 221 7.23 -10.26 2.84
N LEU A 222 6.08 -10.33 2.16
CA LEU A 222 4.79 -10.61 2.79
C LEU A 222 4.83 -11.93 3.57
N ASN A 223 5.29 -13.01 2.93
CA ASN A 223 5.44 -14.31 3.59
C ASN A 223 6.33 -14.25 4.83
N SER A 224 7.40 -13.45 4.80
CA SER A 224 8.31 -13.28 5.94
C SER A 224 7.62 -12.57 7.11
N ILE A 225 6.97 -11.42 6.85
CA ILE A 225 6.43 -10.58 7.93
C ILE A 225 5.09 -11.09 8.47
N THR A 226 4.38 -11.98 7.77
CA THR A 226 3.15 -12.62 8.28
C THR A 226 3.39 -13.90 9.07
N ARG A 227 4.64 -14.28 9.32
CA ARG A 227 4.96 -15.42 10.20
C ARG A 227 4.58 -15.12 11.64
N ALA A 228 4.15 -16.15 12.38
CA ALA A 228 3.71 -16.02 13.77
C ALA A 228 4.81 -15.45 14.70
N ASP A 229 6.07 -15.81 14.48
CA ASP A 229 7.22 -15.29 15.24
C ASP A 229 7.67 -13.88 14.80
N LYS A 230 7.00 -13.29 13.81
CA LYS A 230 7.25 -11.96 13.26
C LYS A 230 6.09 -10.97 13.51
N SER A 231 5.26 -11.24 14.52
CA SER A 231 4.14 -10.36 14.94
C SER A 231 4.58 -8.90 15.16
N ASP A 232 5.80 -8.74 15.64
CA ASP A 232 6.43 -7.45 15.94
C ASP A 232 6.78 -6.64 14.70
N ASP A 233 7.19 -7.32 13.62
CA ASP A 233 7.49 -6.73 12.32
C ASP A 233 6.17 -6.41 11.61
N HIS A 234 5.21 -7.35 11.66
CA HIS A 234 3.84 -7.14 11.17
C HIS A 234 3.19 -5.87 11.75
N GLY A 235 3.21 -5.74 13.09
CA GLY A 235 2.63 -4.60 13.80
C GLY A 235 3.29 -3.26 13.44
N LEU A 236 4.59 -3.27 13.13
CA LEU A 236 5.31 -2.07 12.66
C LEU A 236 4.73 -1.56 11.35
N TYR A 237 4.65 -2.42 10.32
CA TYR A 237 4.17 -2.02 9.00
C TYR A 237 2.69 -1.65 9.02
N VAL A 238 1.86 -2.40 9.74
CA VAL A 238 0.43 -2.07 9.95
C VAL A 238 0.25 -0.69 10.58
N SER A 239 1.12 -0.32 11.52
CA SER A 239 1.15 1.02 12.14
C SER A 239 1.65 2.09 11.16
N GLY A 240 2.65 1.75 10.35
CA GLY A 240 3.27 2.63 9.35
C GLY A 240 2.33 3.13 8.27
N TYR A 241 1.32 2.34 7.90
CA TYR A 241 0.27 2.76 6.97
C TYR A 241 -0.57 3.93 7.48
N ASN A 242 -0.70 4.07 8.81
CA ASN A 242 -1.56 5.09 9.39
C ASN A 242 -0.79 6.34 9.88
N GLY A 243 0.54 6.39 9.77
CA GLY A 243 1.33 7.56 10.16
C GLY A 243 1.38 7.84 11.68
N HIS A 244 0.98 6.88 12.53
CA HIS A 244 0.89 7.08 13.98
C HIS A 244 2.26 7.03 14.67
N SER A 245 2.34 7.66 15.85
CA SER A 245 3.52 7.54 16.73
C SER A 245 3.72 6.10 17.17
N TYR A 246 4.96 5.64 17.24
CA TYR A 246 5.30 4.29 17.65
C TYR A 246 6.37 4.34 18.74
N LYS A 247 6.11 3.65 19.85
CA LYS A 247 7.08 3.51 20.95
C LYS A 247 7.60 2.09 20.93
N SER A 248 8.92 1.92 20.74
CA SER A 248 9.58 0.64 20.90
C SER A 248 10.47 0.66 22.15
N LYS A 249 10.43 -0.43 22.92
CA LYS A 249 11.36 -0.68 24.04
C LYS A 249 12.17 -1.92 23.69
N THR A 250 13.48 -1.80 23.67
CA THR A 250 14.39 -2.95 23.57
C THR A 250 15.09 -3.18 24.90
N VAL A 251 15.29 -4.43 25.31
CA VAL A 251 15.92 -4.80 26.60
C VAL A 251 17.39 -4.31 26.71
N SER A 252 18.05 -4.03 25.58
CA SER A 252 19.48 -3.71 25.50
C SER A 252 19.81 -2.24 25.13
N ARG A 253 18.82 -1.40 24.82
CA ARG A 253 19.01 0.01 24.43
C ARG A 253 17.89 0.87 25.02
N ASP A 254 18.20 2.12 25.35
CA ASP A 254 17.22 3.11 25.86
C ASP A 254 15.96 3.19 24.99
N THR A 255 14.85 3.67 25.58
CA THR A 255 13.55 3.75 24.89
C THR A 255 13.65 4.60 23.63
N GLN A 256 13.53 4.00 22.44
CA GLN A 256 13.44 4.73 21.18
C GLN A 256 11.97 5.10 20.91
N LYS A 257 11.66 6.38 21.07
CA LYS A 257 10.37 6.96 20.71
C LYS A 257 10.44 7.46 19.27
N VAL A 258 9.63 6.88 18.38
CA VAL A 258 9.44 7.38 17.02
C VAL A 258 8.15 8.20 17.00
N ASP A 259 8.26 9.48 16.66
CA ASP A 259 7.13 10.39 16.68
C ASP A 259 6.06 10.06 15.62
N SER A 260 6.46 9.43 14.52
CA SER A 260 5.56 8.91 13.50
C SER A 260 6.27 7.85 12.68
N ILE A 261 5.61 6.71 12.45
CA ILE A 261 6.01 5.76 11.41
C ILE A 261 5.16 6.07 10.19
N THR A 262 5.77 6.66 9.18
CA THR A 262 5.13 6.98 7.90
C THR A 262 5.88 6.23 6.80
N LEU A 263 5.26 5.19 6.27
CA LEU A 263 5.89 4.27 5.33
C LEU A 263 4.97 4.04 4.15
N SER A 264 5.29 4.63 3.00
CA SER A 264 4.70 4.21 1.72
C SER A 264 5.46 2.97 1.24
N ILE A 265 4.77 2.01 0.63
CA ILE A 265 5.38 0.75 0.19
C ILE A 265 5.02 0.51 -1.27
N ILE A 266 5.99 0.07 -2.07
CA ILE A 266 5.74 -0.37 -3.42
C ILE A 266 6.44 -1.69 -3.70
N GLY A 267 5.81 -2.54 -4.49
CA GLY A 267 6.45 -3.75 -5.01
C GLY A 267 5.62 -4.45 -6.08
N GLY A 268 6.25 -5.39 -6.77
CA GLY A 268 5.61 -6.21 -7.78
C GLY A 268 5.27 -7.60 -7.27
N VAL A 269 4.14 -8.16 -7.73
CA VAL A 269 3.78 -9.56 -7.45
C VAL A 269 3.27 -10.28 -8.70
N GLN A 270 3.57 -11.57 -8.79
CA GLN A 270 2.98 -12.44 -9.79
C GLN A 270 1.56 -12.84 -9.37
N THR A 271 0.60 -12.76 -10.30
CA THR A 271 -0.81 -13.06 -10.03
C THR A 271 -1.00 -14.40 -9.33
N ASN A 272 -0.40 -15.47 -9.86
CA ASN A 272 -0.51 -16.81 -9.26
C ASN A 272 0.06 -16.88 -7.83
N ARG A 273 1.22 -16.27 -7.57
CA ARG A 273 1.83 -16.26 -6.22
C ARG A 273 0.96 -15.48 -5.23
N LEU A 274 0.34 -14.38 -5.66
CA LEU A 274 -0.60 -13.63 -4.83
C LEU A 274 -1.83 -14.48 -4.48
N LEU A 275 -2.45 -15.13 -5.47
CA LEU A 275 -3.62 -15.99 -5.25
C LEU A 275 -3.31 -17.22 -4.37
N GLU A 276 -2.09 -17.74 -4.40
CA GLU A 276 -1.66 -18.79 -3.47
C GLU A 276 -1.48 -18.27 -2.04
N PHE A 277 -0.98 -17.04 -1.90
CA PHE A 277 -0.84 -16.40 -0.60
C PHE A 277 -2.20 -16.09 0.04
N THR A 278 -3.16 -15.56 -0.73
CA THR A 278 -4.50 -15.23 -0.21
C THR A 278 -5.23 -16.44 0.38
N LYS A 279 -5.08 -17.64 -0.22
CA LYS A 279 -5.66 -18.90 0.31
C LYS A 279 -5.17 -19.28 1.72
N LYS A 280 -3.99 -18.80 2.12
CA LYS A 280 -3.40 -19.06 3.44
C LYS A 280 -3.51 -17.87 4.38
N TYR A 281 -3.90 -16.71 3.84
CA TYR A 281 -3.94 -15.46 4.58
C TYR A 281 -5.14 -15.47 5.51
N SER A 282 -4.90 -15.39 6.82
CA SER A 282 -5.94 -15.54 7.85
C SER A 282 -6.47 -14.20 8.38
N GLY A 283 -6.41 -13.12 7.58
CA GLY A 283 -6.99 -11.82 7.91
C GLY A 283 -6.25 -11.02 8.99
N SER A 284 -5.28 -10.20 8.57
CA SER A 284 -4.51 -9.33 9.49
C SER A 284 -4.57 -7.85 9.11
N GLY A 285 -5.39 -7.50 8.12
CA GLY A 285 -5.50 -6.16 7.55
C GLY A 285 -4.24 -5.65 6.84
N LEU A 286 -3.14 -6.41 6.80
CA LEU A 286 -1.88 -6.02 6.15
C LEU A 286 -2.04 -6.03 4.62
N LEU A 287 -2.55 -7.13 4.05
CA LEU A 287 -2.72 -7.24 2.60
C LEU A 287 -3.73 -6.20 2.10
N ALA A 288 -4.81 -6.00 2.85
CA ALA A 288 -5.82 -4.98 2.59
C ALA A 288 -5.31 -3.53 2.59
N ARG A 289 -4.09 -3.24 3.07
CA ARG A 289 -3.51 -1.88 2.99
C ARG A 289 -2.89 -1.58 1.64
N PHE A 290 -2.57 -2.60 0.84
CA PHE A 290 -2.18 -2.42 -0.56
C PHE A 290 -3.41 -2.04 -1.39
N GLN A 291 -3.78 -0.77 -1.29
CA GLN A 291 -4.97 -0.21 -1.93
C GLN A 291 -4.72 0.13 -3.40
N LEU A 292 -3.47 0.44 -3.77
CA LEU A 292 -3.11 0.62 -5.17
C LEU A 292 -2.68 -0.73 -5.75
N ILE A 293 -3.65 -1.49 -6.25
CA ILE A 293 -3.44 -2.84 -6.79
C ILE A 293 -3.73 -2.92 -8.30
N PRO A 294 -3.00 -2.16 -9.15
CA PRO A 294 -3.25 -2.20 -10.58
C PRO A 294 -2.94 -3.59 -11.15
N ILE A 295 -3.78 -4.03 -12.08
CA ILE A 295 -3.63 -5.30 -12.78
C ILE A 295 -3.29 -5.00 -14.24
N ALA A 296 -2.34 -5.74 -14.79
CA ALA A 296 -2.03 -5.66 -16.20
C ALA A 296 -1.66 -7.02 -16.80
N GLU A 297 -1.92 -7.12 -18.09
CA GLU A 297 -1.46 -8.22 -18.93
C GLU A 297 -0.21 -7.86 -19.70
N LYS A 298 0.51 -8.89 -20.12
CA LYS A 298 1.71 -8.73 -20.94
C LYS A 298 1.31 -8.18 -22.31
N SER A 299 1.88 -7.04 -22.67
CA SER A 299 1.74 -6.46 -24.01
C SER A 299 2.94 -6.80 -24.90
N LEU A 300 2.71 -6.85 -26.22
CA LEU A 300 3.79 -6.93 -27.20
C LEU A 300 4.59 -5.62 -27.18
N ARG A 301 5.91 -5.73 -27.03
CA ARG A 301 6.83 -4.59 -27.13
C ARG A 301 7.48 -4.58 -28.51
N ILE A 302 7.58 -3.41 -29.10
CA ILE A 302 8.18 -3.20 -30.41
C ILE A 302 9.32 -2.21 -30.22
N TYR A 303 10.50 -2.48 -30.78
CA TYR A 303 11.61 -1.53 -30.71
C TYR A 303 11.19 -0.17 -31.29
N LYS A 304 11.37 0.89 -30.50
CA LYS A 304 11.07 2.28 -30.87
C LYS A 304 12.07 3.21 -30.17
N GLU A 305 12.63 4.16 -30.90
CA GLU A 305 13.43 5.25 -30.33
C GLU A 305 12.49 6.40 -29.95
N LYS A 306 11.95 6.35 -28.72
CA LYS A 306 11.14 7.44 -28.16
C LYS A 306 11.82 8.00 -26.93
N THR A 307 11.72 9.32 -26.76
CA THR A 307 12.12 10.02 -25.55
C THR A 307 10.89 10.68 -24.93
N LEU A 308 10.96 10.98 -23.64
CA LEU A 308 9.94 11.80 -22.99
C LEU A 308 9.82 13.15 -23.69
N ASN A 309 8.60 13.66 -23.75
CA ASN A 309 8.35 15.03 -24.16
C ASN A 309 8.93 15.98 -23.11
N SER A 310 9.89 16.81 -23.52
CA SER A 310 10.63 17.70 -22.62
C SER A 310 9.74 18.67 -21.85
N ALA A 311 8.62 19.12 -22.44
CA ALA A 311 7.69 20.03 -21.77
C ALA A 311 6.85 19.31 -20.71
N ILE A 312 6.44 18.07 -20.97
CA ILE A 312 5.73 17.22 -20.00
C ILE A 312 6.66 16.87 -18.83
N GLU A 313 7.86 16.41 -19.15
CA GLU A 313 8.89 16.07 -18.16
C GLU A 313 9.21 17.28 -17.27
N SER A 314 9.45 18.45 -17.86
CA SER A 314 9.75 19.67 -17.10
C SER A 314 8.61 20.07 -16.16
N ARG A 315 7.33 19.96 -16.59
CA ARG A 315 6.18 20.25 -15.71
C ARG A 315 6.12 19.29 -14.52
N TYR A 316 6.35 18.00 -14.76
CA TYR A 316 6.34 17.00 -13.70
C TYR A 316 7.51 17.17 -12.73
N ILE A 317 8.72 17.43 -13.23
CA ILE A 317 9.88 17.72 -12.38
C ILE A 317 9.67 19.00 -11.55
N ASN A 318 9.05 20.04 -12.12
CA ASN A 318 8.69 21.24 -11.35
C ASN A 318 7.67 20.92 -10.25
N LEU A 319 6.65 20.11 -10.53
CA LEU A 319 5.72 19.62 -9.51
C LEU A 319 6.48 18.94 -8.37
N ILE A 320 7.33 17.95 -8.68
CA ILE A 320 8.08 17.22 -7.66
C ILE A 320 8.99 18.16 -6.85
N ASN A 321 9.70 19.09 -7.50
CA ASN A 321 10.54 20.07 -6.82
C ASN A 321 9.73 20.98 -5.87
N ASN A 322 8.52 21.37 -6.25
CA ASN A 322 7.66 22.12 -5.34
C ASN A 322 7.25 21.29 -4.12
N LEU A 323 6.91 20.01 -4.31
CA LEU A 323 6.57 19.10 -3.20
C LEU A 323 7.78 18.80 -2.29
N LYS A 324 8.98 18.69 -2.89
CA LYS A 324 10.25 18.60 -2.16
C LYS A 324 10.43 19.78 -1.23
N ASN A 325 10.14 20.99 -1.71
CA ASN A 325 10.36 22.25 -1.00
C ASN A 325 9.27 22.62 0.02
N ILE A 326 8.23 21.79 0.19
CA ILE A 326 7.31 21.93 1.33
C ILE A 326 8.14 21.85 2.63
N PRO A 327 7.95 22.76 3.60
CA PRO A 327 8.75 22.78 4.81
C PRO A 327 8.79 21.44 5.57
N GLU A 328 9.99 21.06 5.97
CA GLU A 328 10.22 19.88 6.79
C GLU A 328 9.63 20.09 8.19
N ARG A 329 8.99 19.06 8.77
CA ARG A 329 8.42 19.18 10.12
C ARG A 329 9.43 19.11 11.24
N PHE A 330 10.45 18.29 11.11
CA PHE A 330 11.47 18.10 12.13
C PHE A 330 12.68 18.87 11.67
N ASN A 331 13.18 19.85 12.42
CA ASN A 331 14.32 20.69 12.07
C ASN A 331 15.28 20.79 13.25
N ILE A 332 16.52 21.19 12.97
CA ILE A 332 17.50 21.54 14.00
C ILE A 332 17.73 23.04 13.89
N VAL A 333 17.41 23.78 14.93
CA VAL A 333 17.58 25.25 15.02
C VAL A 333 18.28 25.53 16.34
N ASP A 334 19.38 26.28 16.31
CA ASP A 334 20.17 26.62 17.49
C ASP A 334 20.54 25.40 18.37
N ASN A 335 20.93 24.30 17.72
CA ASN A 335 21.25 23.00 18.33
C ASN A 335 20.08 22.34 19.10
N GLU A 336 18.83 22.68 18.79
CA GLU A 336 17.64 22.04 19.33
C GLU A 336 16.74 21.43 18.24
N ILE A 337 16.10 20.30 18.54
CA ILE A 337 15.11 19.68 17.64
C ILE A 337 13.79 20.46 17.74
N VAL A 338 13.45 21.17 16.68
CA VAL A 338 12.19 21.91 16.54
C VAL A 338 11.21 21.10 15.69
N LYS A 339 10.04 20.81 16.27
CA LYS A 339 8.94 20.11 15.58
C LYS A 339 7.84 21.09 15.19
N SER A 340 7.71 21.34 13.89
CA SER A 340 6.67 22.15 13.28
C SER A 340 5.37 21.37 13.06
N GLU A 341 4.25 22.09 13.03
CA GLU A 341 2.98 21.53 12.58
C GLU A 341 3.02 21.20 11.08
N PRO A 342 2.31 20.15 10.63
CA PRO A 342 2.18 19.87 9.20
C PRO A 342 1.35 20.94 8.51
N ASN A 343 1.56 21.14 7.21
CA ASN A 343 0.64 21.93 6.41
C ASN A 343 -0.72 21.22 6.35
N ILE A 344 -1.76 21.89 6.85
CA ILE A 344 -3.11 21.34 6.96
C ILE A 344 -3.96 21.75 5.76
N TYR A 345 -4.56 20.76 5.13
CA TYR A 345 -5.50 20.89 4.02
C TYR A 345 -6.90 20.51 4.46
N GLN A 346 -7.92 21.08 3.82
CA GLN A 346 -9.34 20.86 4.13
C GLN A 346 -10.16 20.76 2.86
N TYR A 347 -11.31 20.10 2.92
CA TYR A 347 -12.26 20.09 1.81
C TYR A 347 -13.09 21.39 1.77
N THR A 348 -13.45 21.83 0.57
CA THR A 348 -14.67 22.65 0.39
C THR A 348 -15.90 21.87 0.87
N SER A 349 -16.99 22.57 1.20
CA SER A 349 -18.27 21.94 1.58
C SER A 349 -18.77 20.98 0.50
N GLU A 350 -18.68 21.39 -0.77
CA GLU A 350 -19.11 20.62 -1.93
C GLU A 350 -18.24 19.38 -2.14
N ALA A 351 -16.91 19.51 -2.01
CA ALA A 351 -16.00 18.37 -2.07
C ALA A 351 -16.25 17.37 -0.93
N LYS A 352 -16.54 17.88 0.27
CA LYS A 352 -16.86 17.04 1.43
C LYS A 352 -18.15 16.25 1.19
N SER A 353 -19.17 16.84 0.56
CA SER A 353 -20.41 16.15 0.19
C SER A 353 -20.15 14.97 -0.76
N VAL A 354 -19.31 15.14 -1.78
CA VAL A 354 -18.94 14.05 -2.71
C VAL A 354 -18.24 12.90 -1.97
N TYR A 355 -17.30 13.22 -1.07
CA TYR A 355 -16.66 12.21 -0.23
C TYR A 355 -17.66 11.46 0.66
N ILE A 356 -18.59 12.17 1.31
CA ILE A 356 -19.60 11.55 2.19
C ILE A 356 -20.48 10.58 1.39
N GLU A 357 -20.91 10.97 0.19
CA GLU A 357 -21.68 10.10 -0.70
C GLU A 357 -20.90 8.83 -1.06
N TRP A 358 -19.67 8.98 -1.55
CA TRP A 358 -18.79 7.86 -1.86
C TRP A 358 -18.57 6.94 -0.64
N PHE A 359 -18.28 7.51 0.53
CA PHE A 359 -18.05 6.74 1.75
C PHE A 359 -19.27 5.91 2.13
N ASN A 360 -20.46 6.49 2.04
CA ASN A 360 -21.71 5.79 2.37
C ASN A 360 -22.00 4.64 1.38
N GLU A 361 -21.71 4.79 0.09
CA GLU A 361 -21.84 3.70 -0.87
C GLU A 361 -20.85 2.57 -0.56
N VAL A 362 -19.58 2.88 -0.25
CA VAL A 362 -18.61 1.87 0.18
C VAL A 362 -19.05 1.15 1.45
N GLN A 363 -19.67 1.84 2.42
CA GLN A 363 -20.23 1.18 3.61
C GLN A 363 -21.36 0.22 3.26
N LYS A 364 -22.20 0.51 2.26
CA LYS A 364 -23.22 -0.42 1.78
C LYS A 364 -22.59 -1.64 1.12
N ASP A 365 -21.56 -1.43 0.29
CA ASP A 365 -20.84 -2.53 -0.36
C ASP A 365 -20.17 -3.47 0.64
N ILE A 366 -19.57 -2.94 1.72
CA ILE A 366 -19.02 -3.76 2.82
C ILE A 366 -20.05 -4.72 3.44
N GLN A 367 -21.33 -4.33 3.47
CA GLN A 367 -22.40 -5.15 4.07
C GLN A 367 -22.94 -6.22 3.12
N ARG A 368 -22.46 -6.31 1.88
CA ARG A 368 -22.90 -7.32 0.94
C ARG A 368 -22.43 -8.71 1.38
N SER A 369 -23.34 -9.69 1.27
CA SER A 369 -23.08 -11.06 1.71
C SER A 369 -22.24 -11.89 0.73
N ASP A 370 -22.00 -11.40 -0.48
CA ASP A 370 -21.23 -12.09 -1.52
C ASP A 370 -19.71 -11.81 -1.44
N HIS A 371 -19.29 -10.76 -0.72
CA HIS A 371 -17.88 -10.43 -0.58
C HIS A 371 -17.10 -11.43 0.27
N SER A 372 -15.88 -11.74 -0.18
CA SER A 372 -14.89 -12.44 0.63
C SER A 372 -14.43 -11.58 1.81
N ASP A 373 -13.95 -12.21 2.88
CA ASP A 373 -13.39 -11.52 4.05
C ASP A 373 -12.27 -10.54 3.65
N LEU A 374 -11.43 -10.91 2.68
CA LEU A 374 -10.35 -10.05 2.19
C LEU A 374 -10.89 -8.83 1.44
N MET A 375 -11.98 -8.96 0.68
CA MET A 375 -12.64 -7.84 0.03
C MET A 375 -13.24 -6.88 1.07
N ILE A 376 -13.88 -7.42 2.11
CA ILE A 376 -14.40 -6.63 3.24
C ILE A 376 -13.27 -5.88 3.94
N GLU A 377 -12.14 -6.53 4.23
CA GLU A 377 -10.97 -5.88 4.82
C GLU A 377 -10.42 -4.76 3.92
N TYR A 378 -10.33 -5.01 2.61
CA TYR A 378 -9.86 -4.05 1.61
C TYR A 378 -10.73 -2.79 1.59
N LEU A 379 -12.06 -2.95 1.47
CA LEU A 379 -13.00 -1.83 1.50
C LEU A 379 -12.93 -1.06 2.82
N GLY A 380 -12.73 -1.76 3.94
CA GLY A 380 -12.51 -1.16 5.26
C GLY A 380 -11.23 -0.32 5.39
N LYS A 381 -10.32 -0.32 4.41
CA LYS A 381 -9.10 0.52 4.37
C LYS A 381 -9.10 1.58 3.27
N ALA A 382 -10.11 1.57 2.37
CA ALA A 382 -10.22 2.46 1.23
C ALA A 382 -10.30 3.96 1.61
N ASP A 383 -10.91 4.25 2.75
CA ASP A 383 -11.12 5.61 3.25
C ASP A 383 -9.80 6.42 3.40
N ASN A 384 -8.76 5.82 3.99
CA ASN A 384 -7.45 6.49 4.08
C ASN A 384 -6.82 6.74 2.70
N THR A 385 -7.02 5.84 1.74
CA THR A 385 -6.50 6.00 0.38
C THR A 385 -7.23 7.10 -0.36
N PHE A 386 -8.56 7.20 -0.21
CA PHE A 386 -9.36 8.29 -0.79
C PHE A 386 -8.80 9.65 -0.37
N HIS A 387 -8.62 9.85 0.94
CA HIS A 387 -8.10 11.09 1.49
C HIS A 387 -6.66 11.39 1.04
N THR A 388 -5.82 10.36 0.97
CA THR A 388 -4.44 10.49 0.49
C THR A 388 -4.38 10.90 -0.98
N LEU A 389 -5.19 10.26 -1.84
CA LEU A 389 -5.29 10.61 -3.25
C LEU A 389 -5.82 12.03 -3.44
N ALA A 390 -6.84 12.44 -2.68
CA ALA A 390 -7.36 13.81 -2.73
C ALA A 390 -6.27 14.84 -2.40
N LEU A 391 -5.44 14.57 -1.40
CA LEU A 391 -4.33 15.45 -1.03
C LEU A 391 -3.25 15.53 -2.12
N ILE A 392 -2.84 14.38 -2.67
CA ILE A 392 -1.86 14.32 -3.77
C ILE A 392 -2.41 15.03 -5.02
N TYR A 393 -3.69 14.83 -5.34
CA TYR A 393 -4.31 15.40 -6.52
C TYR A 393 -4.44 16.92 -6.41
N HIS A 394 -4.82 17.40 -5.22
CA HIS A 394 -4.84 18.82 -4.90
C HIS A 394 -3.46 19.44 -5.08
N LEU A 395 -2.43 18.85 -4.45
CA LEU A 395 -1.05 19.31 -4.54
C LEU A 395 -0.47 19.25 -5.97
N ALA A 396 -0.98 18.36 -6.81
CA ALA A 396 -0.62 18.28 -8.22
C ALA A 396 -1.33 19.32 -9.10
N GLY A 397 -2.54 19.74 -8.73
CA GLY A 397 -3.38 20.64 -9.54
C GLY A 397 -3.36 22.11 -9.10
N ASN A 398 -3.31 22.38 -7.79
CA ASN A 398 -3.42 23.72 -7.22
C ASN A 398 -2.69 23.82 -5.87
N GLN A 399 -1.50 24.41 -5.85
CA GLN A 399 -0.67 24.57 -4.65
C GLN A 399 -0.89 25.91 -3.93
N ASP A 400 -1.67 26.82 -4.52
CA ASP A 400 -1.83 28.19 -4.03
C ASP A 400 -2.82 28.30 -2.86
N THR A 401 -3.57 27.23 -2.59
CA THR A 401 -4.55 27.15 -1.51
C THR A 401 -4.42 25.82 -0.77
N ASN A 402 -4.87 25.81 0.48
CA ASN A 402 -4.99 24.59 1.28
C ASN A 402 -6.40 23.97 1.24
N ILE A 403 -7.26 24.45 0.33
CA ILE A 403 -8.65 24.00 0.21
C ILE A 403 -8.82 23.13 -1.03
N ILE A 404 -9.25 21.88 -0.83
CA ILE A 404 -9.48 20.87 -1.86
C ILE A 404 -10.87 21.08 -2.50
N ALA A 405 -10.87 21.30 -3.80
CA ALA A 405 -12.06 21.57 -4.61
C ALA A 405 -12.82 20.29 -5.01
N LYS A 406 -14.08 20.47 -5.42
CA LYS A 406 -15.01 19.39 -5.76
C LYS A 406 -14.50 18.53 -6.93
N ASP A 407 -14.00 19.17 -7.98
CA ASP A 407 -13.50 18.50 -9.20
C ASP A 407 -12.31 17.57 -8.90
N THR A 408 -11.45 17.95 -7.95
CA THR A 408 -10.36 17.11 -7.45
C THR A 408 -10.91 15.83 -6.82
N VAL A 409 -11.94 15.95 -5.98
CA VAL A 409 -12.57 14.81 -5.31
C VAL A 409 -13.34 13.92 -6.27
N GLU A 410 -14.01 14.49 -7.27
CA GLU A 410 -14.68 13.73 -8.34
C GLU A 410 -13.69 12.86 -9.13
N ARG A 411 -12.47 13.35 -9.43
CA ARG A 411 -11.42 12.51 -10.04
C ARG A 411 -10.96 11.38 -9.13
N VAL A 412 -10.85 11.64 -7.82
CA VAL A 412 -10.50 10.58 -6.85
C VAL A 412 -11.54 9.47 -6.85
N VAL A 413 -12.83 9.79 -6.95
CA VAL A 413 -13.91 8.78 -7.05
C VAL A 413 -13.68 7.86 -8.26
N LEU A 414 -13.28 8.41 -9.41
CA LEU A 414 -12.97 7.61 -10.61
C LEU A 414 -11.77 6.68 -10.39
N MET A 415 -10.70 7.18 -9.76
CA MET A 415 -9.55 6.35 -9.40
C MET A 415 -9.93 5.24 -8.41
N MET A 416 -10.74 5.56 -7.40
CA MET A 416 -11.20 4.57 -6.42
C MET A 416 -12.11 3.51 -7.04
N ALA A 417 -12.94 3.86 -8.02
CA ALA A 417 -13.73 2.89 -8.78
C ALA A 417 -12.83 1.93 -9.57
N TYR A 418 -11.78 2.43 -10.23
CA TYR A 418 -10.79 1.58 -10.90
C TYR A 418 -10.09 0.61 -9.93
N LEU A 419 -9.67 1.11 -8.77
CA LEU A 419 -9.01 0.29 -7.73
C LEU A 419 -9.97 -0.75 -7.14
N TYR A 420 -11.25 -0.40 -6.96
CA TYR A 420 -12.29 -1.34 -6.56
C TYR A 420 -12.43 -2.48 -7.56
N GLU A 421 -12.51 -2.19 -8.86
CA GLU A 421 -12.61 -3.22 -9.90
C GLU A 421 -11.37 -4.13 -9.92
N CYS A 422 -10.18 -3.59 -9.65
CA CYS A 422 -8.97 -4.40 -9.51
C CYS A 422 -9.05 -5.31 -8.26
N ALA A 423 -9.49 -4.78 -7.13
CA ALA A 423 -9.71 -5.56 -5.91
C ALA A 423 -10.73 -6.68 -6.15
N ASN A 424 -11.86 -6.35 -6.77
CA ASN A 424 -12.91 -7.29 -7.10
C ASN A 424 -12.43 -8.36 -8.11
N TYR A 425 -11.52 -8.01 -9.02
CA TYR A 425 -10.90 -8.99 -9.92
C TYR A 425 -10.13 -10.06 -9.14
N LEU A 426 -9.30 -9.64 -8.17
CA LEU A 426 -8.38 -10.50 -7.41
C LEU A 426 -9.01 -11.19 -6.20
N TYR A 427 -9.80 -10.45 -5.43
CA TYR A 427 -10.37 -10.82 -4.14
C TYR A 427 -11.89 -11.07 -4.20
N GLY A 428 -12.55 -10.57 -5.25
CA GLY A 428 -13.99 -10.76 -5.42
C GLY A 428 -14.33 -12.21 -5.71
N ASP A 429 -15.49 -12.61 -5.20
CA ASP A 429 -16.16 -13.92 -5.10
C ASP A 429 -15.31 -15.17 -5.40
N ASP A 430 -15.49 -16.18 -4.55
CA ASP A 430 -15.02 -17.57 -4.69
C ASP A 430 -15.56 -18.29 -5.95
N PHE A 431 -15.99 -17.57 -6.98
CA PHE A 431 -16.40 -18.08 -8.28
C PHE A 431 -15.40 -19.09 -8.85
N ASP A 432 -14.09 -18.86 -8.67
CA ASP A 432 -13.08 -19.83 -9.07
C ASP A 432 -13.15 -21.10 -8.20
N GLU A 433 -13.42 -20.99 -6.90
CA GLU A 433 -13.58 -22.15 -6.03
C GLU A 433 -14.87 -22.92 -6.33
N VAL A 434 -16.01 -22.24 -6.43
CA VAL A 434 -17.31 -22.83 -6.81
C VAL A 434 -17.22 -23.53 -8.16
N ARG A 435 -16.65 -22.87 -9.18
CA ARG A 435 -16.44 -23.46 -10.51
C ARG A 435 -15.46 -24.62 -10.46
N ASN A 436 -14.34 -24.50 -9.76
CA ASN A 436 -13.36 -25.58 -9.64
C ASN A 436 -13.96 -26.81 -8.95
N VAL A 437 -14.80 -26.60 -7.93
CA VAL A 437 -15.54 -27.66 -7.27
C VAL A 437 -16.57 -28.26 -8.24
N ALA A 438 -17.34 -27.44 -8.96
CA ALA A 438 -18.28 -27.89 -9.98
C ALA A 438 -17.59 -28.74 -11.07
N GLN A 439 -16.44 -28.30 -11.58
CA GLN A 439 -15.65 -29.03 -12.56
C GLN A 439 -15.13 -30.36 -11.98
N LYS A 440 -14.58 -30.36 -10.75
CA LYS A 440 -14.15 -31.60 -10.07
C LYS A 440 -15.30 -32.58 -9.85
N ILE A 441 -16.53 -32.10 -9.70
CA ILE A 441 -17.74 -32.93 -9.60
C ILE A 441 -18.07 -33.54 -10.98
N ILE A 442 -18.00 -32.76 -12.06
CA ILE A 442 -18.14 -33.24 -13.46
C ILE A 442 -17.11 -34.32 -13.77
N ASP A 443 -15.83 -34.07 -13.49
CA ASP A 443 -14.71 -34.99 -13.76
C ASP A 443 -14.88 -36.33 -13.02
N ARG A 444 -15.70 -36.35 -11.95
CA ARG A 444 -16.02 -37.53 -11.14
C ARG A 444 -17.47 -37.97 -11.26
N LYS A 445 -18.18 -37.56 -12.31
CA LYS A 445 -19.57 -37.92 -12.58
C LYS A 445 -19.88 -39.41 -12.36
N SER A 446 -18.98 -40.31 -12.77
CA SER A 446 -19.12 -41.77 -12.58
C SER A 446 -19.25 -42.21 -11.12
N LYS A 447 -18.73 -41.44 -10.16
CA LYS A 447 -18.84 -41.71 -8.71
C LYS A 447 -20.17 -41.25 -8.11
N PHE A 448 -20.93 -40.44 -8.83
CA PHE A 448 -22.20 -39.85 -8.38
C PHE A 448 -23.39 -40.32 -9.23
N ASN A 449 -23.31 -41.53 -9.79
CA ASN A 449 -24.33 -42.08 -10.69
C ASN A 449 -25.28 -43.05 -9.98
N ASN A 450 -26.08 -42.54 -9.05
CA ASN A 450 -27.10 -43.33 -8.35
C ASN A 450 -28.48 -43.20 -9.03
N LYS A 451 -29.21 -44.31 -9.19
CA LYS A 451 -30.58 -44.34 -9.76
C LYS A 451 -31.54 -43.35 -9.08
N ASN A 452 -31.34 -43.13 -7.78
CA ASN A 452 -32.16 -42.24 -6.94
C ASN A 452 -31.58 -40.83 -6.79
N GLY A 453 -30.57 -40.47 -7.59
CA GLY A 453 -29.83 -39.21 -7.49
C GLY A 453 -28.82 -39.21 -6.34
N PHE A 454 -28.15 -38.07 -6.17
CA PHE A 454 -27.14 -37.83 -5.14
C PHE A 454 -27.44 -36.50 -4.43
N SER A 455 -27.02 -36.40 -3.17
CA SER A 455 -27.17 -35.20 -2.35
C SER A 455 -25.82 -34.51 -2.13
N VAL A 456 -25.85 -33.29 -1.59
CA VAL A 456 -24.65 -32.56 -1.12
C VAL A 456 -23.81 -33.45 -0.20
N GLY A 457 -24.47 -34.20 0.71
CA GLY A 457 -23.79 -35.13 1.61
C GLY A 457 -23.10 -36.29 0.90
N ASP A 458 -23.61 -36.74 -0.24
CA ASP A 458 -22.94 -37.77 -1.06
C ASP A 458 -21.70 -37.20 -1.76
N VAL A 459 -21.76 -35.93 -2.21
CA VAL A 459 -20.62 -35.22 -2.79
C VAL A 459 -19.53 -34.94 -1.76
N ALA A 460 -19.89 -34.72 -0.49
CA ALA A 460 -18.94 -34.48 0.59
C ALA A 460 -18.17 -35.74 1.05
N ARG A 461 -18.61 -36.96 0.71
CA ARG A 461 -17.99 -38.22 1.19
C ARG A 461 -16.57 -38.47 0.66
N PRO A 462 -16.27 -38.31 -0.65
CA PRO A 462 -14.93 -38.54 -1.17
C PRO A 462 -13.89 -37.65 -0.50
N LYS A 463 -12.68 -38.19 -0.23
CA LYS A 463 -11.61 -37.50 0.50
C LYS A 463 -11.28 -36.09 -0.04
N ILE A 464 -11.44 -35.87 -1.34
CA ILE A 464 -11.14 -34.59 -1.98
C ILE A 464 -12.16 -33.48 -1.69
N PHE A 465 -13.41 -33.82 -1.36
CA PHE A 465 -14.47 -32.86 -1.03
C PHE A 465 -14.75 -32.79 0.48
N ARG A 466 -14.26 -33.77 1.24
CA ARG A 466 -14.54 -33.94 2.68
C ARG A 466 -14.10 -32.76 3.57
N LYS A 467 -13.14 -31.95 3.12
CA LYS A 467 -12.65 -30.77 3.83
C LYS A 467 -13.30 -29.46 3.37
N LEU A 468 -14.09 -29.49 2.31
CA LEU A 468 -14.80 -28.31 1.83
C LEU A 468 -16.03 -28.06 2.69
N ASP A 469 -16.39 -26.80 2.86
CA ASP A 469 -17.63 -26.44 3.54
C ASP A 469 -18.86 -26.90 2.72
N LYS A 470 -20.01 -26.92 3.39
CA LYS A 470 -21.26 -27.40 2.79
C LYS A 470 -21.87 -26.39 1.81
N GLU A 471 -21.67 -25.10 2.05
CA GLU A 471 -22.26 -24.00 1.27
C GLU A 471 -21.59 -23.86 -0.10
N LEU A 472 -20.29 -24.06 -0.19
CA LEU A 472 -19.48 -24.15 -1.39
C LEU A 472 -19.87 -25.35 -2.25
N LEU A 473 -20.09 -26.51 -1.63
CA LEU A 473 -20.59 -27.69 -2.34
C LEU A 473 -22.01 -27.47 -2.87
N GLU A 474 -22.87 -26.80 -2.11
CA GLU A 474 -24.21 -26.41 -2.54
C GLU A 474 -24.14 -25.45 -3.73
N SER A 475 -23.37 -24.38 -3.62
CA SER A 475 -23.17 -23.39 -4.68
C SER A 475 -22.62 -24.02 -5.96
N ALA A 476 -21.70 -24.98 -5.85
CA ALA A 476 -21.16 -25.71 -7.00
C ALA A 476 -22.23 -26.58 -7.68
N LEU A 477 -23.12 -27.21 -6.92
CA LEU A 477 -24.24 -27.99 -7.45
C LEU A 477 -25.31 -27.09 -8.08
N GLU A 478 -25.56 -25.92 -7.52
CA GLU A 478 -26.44 -24.93 -8.14
C GLU A 478 -25.90 -24.43 -9.47
N MET A 479 -24.59 -24.16 -9.55
CA MET A 479 -23.93 -23.85 -10.81
C MET A 479 -24.12 -24.98 -11.83
N LEU A 480 -23.84 -26.23 -11.46
CA LEU A 480 -24.06 -27.37 -12.36
C LEU A 480 -25.52 -27.48 -12.83
N ALA A 481 -26.49 -27.16 -11.98
CA ALA A 481 -27.90 -27.16 -12.34
C ALA A 481 -28.23 -26.04 -13.34
N ASN A 482 -27.73 -24.83 -13.10
CA ASN A 482 -27.94 -23.68 -13.97
C ASN A 482 -27.33 -23.89 -15.37
N TYR A 483 -26.22 -24.63 -15.46
CA TYR A 483 -25.53 -24.93 -16.72
C TYR A 483 -25.91 -26.29 -17.34
N ASN A 484 -27.07 -26.84 -16.97
CA ASN A 484 -27.65 -28.06 -17.56
C ASN A 484 -26.81 -29.34 -17.42
N HIS A 485 -25.93 -29.42 -16.42
CA HIS A 485 -25.21 -30.67 -16.11
C HIS A 485 -26.05 -31.61 -15.26
N ILE A 486 -26.81 -31.05 -14.32
CA ILE A 486 -27.63 -31.80 -13.36
C ILE A 486 -29.01 -31.16 -13.21
N GLN A 487 -29.97 -31.91 -12.68
CA GLN A 487 -31.31 -31.41 -12.36
C GLN A 487 -31.61 -31.61 -10.88
N LYS A 488 -32.16 -30.57 -10.23
CA LYS A 488 -32.73 -30.69 -8.88
C LYS A 488 -33.99 -31.56 -8.94
N THR A 489 -33.96 -32.73 -8.30
CA THR A 489 -35.11 -33.61 -8.17
C THR A 489 -35.74 -33.40 -6.80
N ASN A 490 -36.66 -32.45 -6.70
CA ASN A 490 -37.46 -32.27 -5.49
C ASN A 490 -38.55 -33.33 -5.45
N SER A 491 -38.37 -34.37 -4.62
CA SER A 491 -39.48 -35.24 -4.22
C SER A 491 -40.19 -34.63 -3.02
N MET A 492 -41.51 -34.38 -3.12
CA MET A 492 -42.32 -34.01 -1.96
C MET A 492 -42.09 -35.04 -0.84
N GLY A 493 -41.60 -34.59 0.32
CA GLY A 493 -41.36 -35.44 1.50
C GLY A 493 -39.91 -35.84 1.80
N THR A 494 -38.90 -35.43 1.02
CA THR A 494 -37.48 -35.69 1.36
C THR A 494 -36.82 -34.55 2.12
N LYS A 495 -36.07 -34.86 3.20
CA LYS A 495 -35.38 -33.90 4.09
C LYS A 495 -34.18 -33.17 3.44
N TYR A 496 -33.74 -33.57 2.25
CA TYR A 496 -32.55 -33.03 1.57
C TYR A 496 -32.76 -32.92 0.07
N THR A 497 -32.25 -31.84 -0.55
CA THR A 497 -32.23 -31.64 -2.00
C THR A 497 -31.39 -32.72 -2.68
N LYS A 498 -31.95 -33.35 -3.71
CA LYS A 498 -31.26 -34.36 -4.54
C LYS A 498 -31.04 -33.84 -5.95
N TYR A 499 -29.99 -34.33 -6.56
CA TYR A 499 -29.56 -34.01 -7.90
C TYR A 499 -29.44 -35.27 -8.74
N LYS A 500 -29.75 -35.17 -10.04
CA LYS A 500 -29.48 -36.22 -11.02
C LYS A 500 -28.74 -35.64 -12.22
N TRP A 501 -27.79 -36.40 -12.77
CA TRP A 501 -27.15 -36.04 -14.04
C TRP A 501 -28.18 -36.08 -15.17
N LEU A 502 -28.16 -35.06 -16.03
CA LEU A 502 -29.05 -34.98 -17.19
C LEU A 502 -28.56 -35.85 -18.36
N TYR A 503 -27.26 -36.13 -18.41
CA TYR A 503 -26.56 -36.93 -19.43
C TYR A 503 -25.61 -37.91 -18.78
#